data_AF-A0A533Y482-F1
#
_entry.id   AF-A0A533Y482-F1
#
_cell.length_a   1.000
_cell.length_b   1.000
_cell.length_c   1.000
_cell.angle_alpha   90.00
_cell.angle_beta   90.00
_cell.angle_gamma   90.00
#
_symmetry.space_group_name_H-M   'P 1'
#
loop_
_entity.id
_entity.type
_entity.pdbx_description
1 polymer ?
#
loop_
_entity_poly.entity_id
_entity_poly.type
_entity_poly.pdbx_seq_one_letter_code
_entity_poly.pdbx_strand_id
1 'polypeptide(L)' 'MFERFTDKGRKIIILAREEAERHQNDYLGTEHLVLAILRESD' A
#
# COMPACT_ATOMS: atom_id res chain seq x y z
N MET A 1 -15.31 3.06 0.38
CA MET A 1 -14.41 2.07 -0.26
C MET A 1 -13.59 1.26 0.75
N PHE A 2 -13.21 1.80 1.91
CA PHE A 2 -12.36 1.09 2.88
C PHE A 2 -13.06 0.56 4.15
N GLU A 3 -14.39 0.60 4.21
CA GLU A 3 -15.17 0.27 5.43
C GLU A 3 -15.04 -1.19 5.88
N ARG A 4 -14.50 -2.08 5.03
CA ARG A 4 -14.27 -3.49 5.34
C ARG A 4 -12.85 -3.81 5.81
N PHE A 5 -11.95 -2.83 5.81
CA PHE A 5 -10.58 -3.02 6.24
C PHE A 5 -10.36 -2.51 7.66
N THR A 6 -9.50 -3.20 8.41
CA THR A 6 -8.94 -2.67 9.65
C THR A 6 -8.17 -1.38 9.39
N ASP A 7 -7.96 -0.57 10.42
CA ASP A 7 -7.17 0.67 10.31
C ASP A 7 -5.78 0.40 9.74
N LYS A 8 -5.15 -0.70 10.17
CA LYS A 8 -3.89 -1.20 9.61
C LYS A 8 -4.01 -1.53 8.11
N GLY A 9 -5.06 -2.24 7.71
CA GLY A 9 -5.31 -2.55 6.30
C GLY A 9 -5.47 -1.28 5.45
N ARG A 10 -6.19 -0.27 5.96
CA ARG A 10 -6.34 1.03 5.29
C ARG A 10 -5.00 1.74 5.10
N LYS A 11 -4.16 1.74 6.14
CA LYS A 11 -2.81 2.32 6.08
C LYS A 11 -1.94 1.62 5.04
N ILE A 12 -1.96 0.28 4.99
CA ILE A 12 -1.19 -0.50 4.01
C ILE A 12 -1.58 -0.15 2.57
N ILE A 13 -2.88 0.00 2.26
CA ILE A 13 -3.29 0.37 0.89
C ILE A 13 -2.80 1.78 0.50
N ILE A 14 -2.83 2.72 1.44
CA ILE A 14 -2.31 4.08 1.19
C ILE A 14 -0.81 4.02 0.92
N LEU A 15 -0.05 3.33 1.77
CA LEU A 15 1.39 3.14 1.59
C LEU A 15 1.70 2.45 0.26
N ALA A 16 0.94 1.42 -0.12
CA ALA A 16 1.17 0.71 -1.38
C ALA A 16 0.95 1.62 -2.59
N ARG A 17 -0.01 2.55 -2.51
CA ARG A 17 -0.19 3.56 -3.56
C ARG A 17 1.00 4.52 -3.63
N GLU A 18 1.52 4.97 -2.49
CA GLU A 18 2.74 5.79 -2.46
C GLU A 18 3.93 5.07 -3.10
N GLU A 19 4.09 3.76 -2.85
CA GLU A 19 5.14 2.96 -3.47
C GLU A 19 4.95 2.88 -5.00
N ALA A 20 3.73 2.69 -5.50
CA ALA A 20 3.45 2.69 -6.94
C ALA A 20 3.78 4.05 -7.59
N GLU A 21 3.39 5.16 -6.94
CA GLU A 21 3.70 6.51 -7.40
C GLU A 21 5.22 6.77 -7.39
N ARG A 22 5.93 6.33 -6.34
CA ARG A 22 7.40 6.45 -6.23
C ARG A 22 8.14 5.67 -7.31
N HIS A 23 7.59 4.52 -7.72
CA HIS A 23 8.14 3.69 -8.78
C HIS A 23 7.61 4.03 -10.18
N GLN A 24 6.80 5.09 -10.31
CA GLN A 24 6.19 5.54 -11.57
C GLN A 24 5.39 4.43 -12.27
N ASN A 25 4.75 3.58 -11.47
CA ASN A 25 3.88 2.52 -11.97
C ASN A 25 2.43 3.01 -12.05
N ASP A 26 1.83 2.89 -13.23
CA ASP A 26 0.45 3.34 -13.48
C ASP A 26 -0.62 2.44 -12.86
N TYR A 27 -0.21 1.33 -12.24
CA TYR A 27 -1.11 0.39 -11.57
C TYR A 27 -0.57 -0.07 -10.21
N LEU A 28 -1.49 -0.42 -9.32
CA LEU A 28 -1.18 -0.99 -8.03
C LEU A 28 -0.95 -2.51 -8.15
N GLY A 29 0.30 -2.91 -8.37
CA GLY A 29 0.75 -4.30 -8.30
C GLY A 29 0.91 -4.87 -6.87
N THR A 30 1.07 -6.18 -6.75
CA THR A 30 1.27 -6.88 -5.46
C THR A 30 2.62 -6.55 -4.82
N GLU A 31 3.62 -6.22 -5.64
CA GLU A 31 4.93 -5.74 -5.22
C GLU A 31 4.83 -4.49 -4.32
N HIS A 32 3.92 -3.57 -4.64
CA HIS A 32 3.71 -2.37 -3.84
C HIS A 32 3.04 -2.67 -2.50
N LEU A 33 2.15 -3.67 -2.45
CA LEU A 33 1.56 -4.13 -1.19
C LEU A 33 2.63 -4.74 -0.28
N VAL A 34 3.55 -5.53 -0.83
CA VAL A 34 4.67 -6.11 -0.06
C VAL A 34 5.56 -5.01 0.49
N LEU A 35 5.97 -4.04 -0.33
CA LEU A 35 6.77 -2.90 0.11
C LEU A 35 6.05 -2.09 1.20
N ALA A 36 4.76 -1.86 1.06
CA ALA A 36 3.95 -1.18 2.07
C ALA A 36 3.87 -1.92 3.41
N ILE A 37 3.76 -3.25 3.39
CA ILE A 37 3.73 -4.06 4.62
C ILE A 37 5.08 -4.00 5.34
N LEU A 38 6.18 -4.08 4.59
CA LEU A 38 7.53 -3.95 5.14
C LEU A 38 7.72 -2.56 5.77
N ARG A 39 7.35 -1.50 5.04
CA ARG A 39 7.46 -0.11 5.50
C ARG A 39 6.54 0.22 6.68
N GLU A 40 5.42 -0.48 6.86
CA GLU A 40 4.54 -0.27 8.01
C GLU A 40 5.07 -0.91 9.30
N SER A 41 5.97 -1.89 9.17
CA SER A 41 6.55 -2.64 10.29
C SER A 41 7.82 -2.00 10.87
N ASP A 42 8.39 -1.01 10.16
CA ASP A 42 9.47 -0.12 10.62
C ASP A 42 8.89 1.11 11.35
#